data_AF-A0A3E2T8H8-F1
#
_entry.id   AF-A0A3E2T8H8-F1
#
_cell.length_a   1.000
_cell.length_b   1.000
_cell.length_c   1.000
_cell.angle_alpha   90.00
_cell.angle_beta   90.00
_cell.angle_gamma   90.00
#
_symmetry.space_group_name_H-M   'P 1'
#
loop_
_entity.id
_entity.type
_entity.pdbx_description
1 polymer ?
#
loop_
_entity_poly.entity_id
_entity_poly.type
_entity_poly.pdbx_seq_one_letter_code
_entity_poly.pdbx_strand_id
1 'polypeptide(L)'
;MNYTFSAPVTDAQRQRDALLGALVGLARSTVNEPKTEDTDRVLAAGLRLAAAPEAAESALLRMTDIVEAEKHRVAPNCAACAMPCGNTSNYDLARLWGAPAEICALKVRLLSAVCVLAGQKTTAQIQKEICDDLFVLAEDWDTELLLPIVTRAEGLCAQ
;
A
#
# COMPACT_ATOMS: atom_id res chain seq x y z
N MET A 1 -10.15 -14.73 -1.36
CA MET A 1 -8.74 -15.06 -1.70
C MET A 1 -7.92 -14.56 -0.52
N ASN A 2 -7.23 -15.43 0.22
CA ASN A 2 -6.49 -14.99 1.42
C ASN A 2 -5.02 -14.84 1.04
N TYR A 3 -4.52 -13.60 1.05
CA TYR A 3 -3.10 -13.34 0.86
C TYR A 3 -2.40 -13.44 2.21
N THR A 4 -1.28 -14.13 2.25
CA THR A 4 -0.45 -14.27 3.45
C THR A 4 0.85 -13.52 3.22
N PHE A 5 1.01 -12.39 3.90
CA PHE A 5 2.27 -11.67 3.95
C PHE A 5 3.05 -12.09 5.20
N SER A 6 4.37 -12.04 5.11
CA SER A 6 5.29 -12.35 6.20
C SER A 6 6.52 -11.47 6.09
N ALA A 7 7.25 -11.33 7.20
CA ALA A 7 8.56 -10.68 7.17
C ALA A 7 9.46 -11.32 6.09
N PRO A 8 10.24 -10.52 5.35
CA PRO A 8 10.93 -10.97 4.16
C PRO A 8 12.17 -11.79 4.53
N VAL A 9 12.31 -12.97 3.93
CA VAL A 9 13.51 -13.83 4.05
C VAL A 9 14.26 -13.99 2.72
N THR A 10 13.60 -13.71 1.60
CA THR A 10 14.19 -13.73 0.25
C THR A 10 14.32 -12.33 -0.36
N ASP A 11 15.15 -12.17 -1.40
CA ASP A 11 15.27 -10.91 -2.15
C ASP A 11 13.95 -10.51 -2.81
N ALA A 12 13.23 -11.46 -3.41
CA ALA A 12 11.91 -11.20 -3.98
C ALA A 12 10.90 -10.71 -2.93
N GLN A 13 10.96 -11.23 -1.69
CA GLN A 13 10.12 -10.71 -0.60
C GLN A 13 10.55 -9.31 -0.15
N ARG A 14 11.85 -9.02 -0.06
CA ARG A 14 12.34 -7.66 0.22
C ARG A 14 11.90 -6.67 -0.85
N GLN A 15 11.95 -7.05 -2.12
CA GLN A 15 11.49 -6.21 -3.22
C GLN A 15 9.96 -6.02 -3.20
N ARG A 16 9.20 -7.04 -2.78
CA ARG A 16 7.76 -6.92 -2.56
C ARG A 16 7.45 -5.91 -1.46
N ASP A 17 8.18 -5.94 -0.35
CA ASP A 17 8.06 -4.94 0.72
C ASP A 17 8.39 -3.53 0.21
N ALA A 18 9.42 -3.37 -0.61
CA ALA A 18 9.74 -2.09 -1.24
C ALA A 18 8.61 -1.57 -2.14
N LEU A 19 7.99 -2.45 -2.95
CA LEU A 19 6.81 -2.12 -3.74
C LEU A 19 5.62 -1.69 -2.86
N LEU A 20 5.32 -2.44 -1.80
CA LEU A 20 4.26 -2.10 -0.86
C LEU A 20 4.52 -0.74 -0.18
N GLY A 21 5.75 -0.48 0.23
CA GLY A 21 6.17 0.79 0.79
C GLY A 21 5.98 1.96 -0.17
N ALA A 22 6.30 1.76 -1.46
CA ALA A 22 6.08 2.75 -2.52
C ALA A 22 4.59 3.00 -2.79
N LEU A 23 3.76 1.96 -2.78
CA LEU A 23 2.30 2.08 -2.95
C LEU A 23 1.67 2.89 -1.81
N VAL A 24 2.11 2.66 -0.58
CA VAL A 24 1.71 3.48 0.57
C VAL A 24 2.16 4.93 0.39
N GLY A 25 3.40 5.17 -0.04
CA GLY A 25 3.90 6.52 -0.33
C GLY A 25 3.09 7.24 -1.42
N LEU A 26 2.69 6.53 -2.47
CA LEU A 26 1.80 7.05 -3.52
C LEU A 26 0.40 7.36 -2.97
N ALA A 27 -0.20 6.48 -2.16
CA ALA A 27 -1.50 6.75 -1.56
C ALA A 27 -1.46 8.02 -0.69
N ARG A 28 -0.41 8.18 0.14
CA ARG A 28 -0.25 9.37 1.01
C ARG A 28 -0.03 10.66 0.23
N SER A 29 0.62 10.63 -0.93
CA SER A 29 0.77 11.85 -1.75
C SER A 29 -0.59 12.37 -2.24
N THR A 30 -1.54 11.47 -2.49
CA THR A 30 -2.89 11.84 -2.97
C THR A 30 -3.80 12.47 -1.92
N VAL A 31 -3.36 12.56 -0.65
CA VAL A 31 -4.10 13.24 0.42
C VAL A 31 -4.08 14.75 0.23
N ASN A 32 -2.93 15.28 -0.19
CA ASN A 32 -2.73 16.74 -0.35
C ASN A 32 -2.72 17.16 -1.82
N GLU A 33 -2.43 16.23 -2.73
CA GLU A 33 -2.34 16.49 -4.16
C GLU A 33 -3.42 15.71 -4.92
N PRO A 34 -3.98 16.25 -6.01
CA PRO A 34 -4.96 15.54 -6.80
C PRO A 34 -4.33 14.30 -7.46
N LYS A 35 -5.09 13.20 -7.47
CA LYS A 35 -4.75 12.00 -8.26
C LYS A 35 -4.65 12.37 -9.75
N THR A 36 -3.80 11.67 -10.47
CA THR A 36 -3.87 11.64 -11.93
C THR A 36 -4.91 10.60 -12.39
N GLU A 37 -5.24 10.61 -13.68
CA GLU A 37 -6.08 9.58 -14.31
C GLU A 37 -5.51 8.15 -14.20
N ASP A 38 -4.19 8.02 -14.00
CA ASP A 38 -3.48 6.74 -13.93
C ASP A 38 -3.37 6.19 -12.50
N THR A 39 -3.48 7.05 -11.48
CA THR A 39 -3.09 6.73 -10.09
C THR A 39 -3.82 5.49 -9.55
N ASP A 40 -5.14 5.43 -9.69
CA ASP A 40 -5.93 4.30 -9.19
C ASP A 40 -5.60 2.98 -9.92
N ARG A 41 -5.29 3.07 -11.21
CA ARG A 41 -4.88 1.91 -12.02
C ARG A 41 -3.51 1.40 -11.58
N VAL A 42 -2.57 2.30 -11.31
CA VAL A 42 -1.23 1.97 -10.82
C VAL A 42 -1.30 1.33 -9.44
N LEU A 43 -2.08 1.90 -8.51
CA LEU A 43 -2.32 1.34 -7.19
C LEU A 43 -2.89 -0.09 -7.28
N ALA A 44 -3.95 -0.28 -8.05
CA ALA A 44 -4.57 -1.60 -8.21
C ALA A 44 -3.62 -2.63 -8.86
N ALA A 45 -2.86 -2.23 -9.89
CA ALA A 45 -1.91 -3.12 -10.56
C ALA A 45 -0.76 -3.52 -9.63
N GLY A 46 -0.20 -2.56 -8.88
CA GLY A 46 0.87 -2.82 -7.92
C GLY A 46 0.42 -3.74 -6.79
N LEU A 47 -0.77 -3.51 -6.22
CA LEU A 47 -1.33 -4.35 -5.17
C LEU A 47 -1.58 -5.79 -5.64
N ARG A 48 -2.12 -5.98 -6.86
CA ARG A 48 -2.30 -7.32 -7.44
C ARG A 48 -0.97 -8.04 -7.65
N LEU A 49 0.06 -7.32 -8.12
CA LEU A 49 1.38 -7.92 -8.31
C LEU A 49 2.04 -8.27 -6.97
N ALA A 50 1.96 -7.39 -5.98
CA ALA A 50 2.47 -7.64 -4.64
C ALA A 50 1.80 -8.86 -3.99
N ALA A 51 0.50 -9.05 -4.26
CA ALA A 51 -0.28 -10.19 -3.77
C ALA A 51 0.05 -11.53 -4.46
N ALA A 52 0.72 -11.51 -5.62
CA ALA A 52 1.12 -12.72 -6.32
C ALA A 52 2.38 -13.34 -5.66
N PRO A 53 2.29 -14.56 -5.08
CA PRO A 53 3.41 -15.15 -4.35
C PRO A 53 4.62 -15.44 -5.26
N GLU A 54 4.35 -15.89 -6.48
CA GLU A 54 5.34 -16.24 -7.51
C GLU A 54 5.85 -15.03 -8.32
N ALA A 55 5.53 -13.79 -7.90
CA ALA A 55 6.00 -12.60 -8.59
C ALA A 55 7.53 -12.55 -8.61
N ALA A 56 8.09 -12.54 -9.82
CA ALA A 56 9.54 -12.42 -9.99
C ALA A 56 10.04 -11.06 -9.47
N GLU A 57 11.20 -11.07 -8.83
CA GLU A 57 11.85 -9.86 -8.28
C GLU A 57 11.94 -8.73 -9.33
N SER A 58 12.34 -9.05 -10.56
CA SER A 58 12.44 -8.05 -11.64
C SER A 58 11.09 -7.44 -12.02
N ALA A 59 9.98 -8.18 -11.89
CA ALA A 59 8.64 -7.65 -12.14
C ALA A 59 8.21 -6.72 -11.01
N LEU A 60 8.52 -7.08 -9.76
CA LEU A 60 8.27 -6.25 -8.59
C LEU A 60 9.05 -4.93 -8.69
N LEU A 61 10.34 -5.00 -9.05
CA LEU A 61 11.19 -3.82 -9.25
C LEU A 61 10.63 -2.88 -10.33
N ARG A 62 10.29 -3.42 -11.52
CA ARG A 62 9.69 -2.60 -12.58
C ARG A 62 8.39 -1.93 -12.14
N MET A 63 7.58 -2.63 -11.35
CA MET A 63 6.35 -2.04 -10.81
C MET A 63 6.65 -0.96 -9.77
N THR A 64 7.67 -1.14 -8.93
CA THR A 64 8.15 -0.09 -8.01
C THR A 64 8.51 1.17 -8.77
N ASP A 65 9.26 1.05 -9.88
CA ASP A 65 9.64 2.20 -10.72
C ASP A 65 8.40 2.93 -11.30
N ILE A 66 7.38 2.18 -11.73
CA ILE A 66 6.11 2.73 -12.23
C ILE A 66 5.39 3.51 -11.12
N VAL A 67 5.33 2.95 -9.90
CA VAL A 67 4.70 3.60 -8.75
C VAL A 67 5.44 4.88 -8.36
N GLU A 68 6.76 4.86 -8.36
CA GLU A 68 7.59 6.05 -8.09
C GLU A 68 7.39 7.14 -9.13
N ALA A 69 7.35 6.77 -10.42
CA ALA A 69 7.09 7.72 -11.50
C ALA A 69 5.69 8.35 -11.37
N GLU A 70 4.67 7.55 -11.03
CA GLU A 70 3.32 8.05 -10.80
C GLU A 70 3.26 8.97 -9.57
N LYS A 71 3.94 8.63 -8.48
CA LYS A 71 4.04 9.48 -7.29
C LYS A 71 4.70 10.82 -7.60
N HIS A 72 5.72 10.83 -8.47
CA HIS A 72 6.32 12.06 -8.96
C HIS A 72 5.36 12.90 -9.83
N ARG A 73 4.48 12.27 -10.61
CA ARG A 73 3.43 12.99 -11.37
C ARG A 73 2.36 13.60 -10.46
N VAL A 74 1.97 12.89 -9.40
CA VAL A 74 1.02 13.39 -8.39
C VAL A 74 1.62 14.55 -7.60
N ALA A 75 2.87 14.41 -7.14
CA ALA A 75 3.52 15.39 -6.26
C ALA A 75 4.89 15.84 -6.81
N PRO A 76 4.94 16.52 -7.97
CA PRO A 76 6.21 16.86 -8.64
C PRO A 76 7.08 17.81 -7.81
N ASN A 77 6.44 18.73 -7.09
CA ASN A 77 7.13 19.72 -6.26
C ASN A 77 7.73 19.09 -4.99
N CYS A 78 7.21 17.95 -4.52
CA CYS A 78 7.74 17.27 -3.33
C CYS A 78 9.09 16.59 -3.59
N ALA A 79 9.36 16.16 -4.83
CA ALA A 79 10.58 15.42 -5.16
C ALA A 79 11.86 16.28 -5.11
N ALA A 80 11.73 17.59 -5.35
CA ALA A 80 12.83 18.55 -5.27
C ALA A 80 12.73 19.46 -4.03
N CYS A 81 11.83 19.16 -3.10
CA CYS A 81 11.59 20.00 -1.94
C CYS A 81 12.83 20.01 -1.03
N ALA A 82 13.39 21.21 -0.81
CA ALA A 82 14.52 21.42 0.09
C ALA A 82 14.17 21.17 1.58
N MET A 83 12.88 21.08 1.92
CA MET A 83 12.36 20.79 3.26
C MET A 83 11.32 19.66 3.19
N PRO A 84 11.75 18.39 3.03
CA PRO A 84 10.82 17.28 2.86
C PRO A 84 9.99 17.08 4.13
N CYS A 85 8.66 17.08 3.99
CA CYS A 85 7.72 16.88 5.10
C CYS A 85 7.41 15.40 5.38
N GLY A 86 7.84 14.48 4.52
CA GLY A 86 7.61 13.04 4.66
C GLY A 86 6.29 12.53 4.08
N ASN A 87 5.40 13.40 3.58
CA ASN A 87 4.09 12.99 3.05
C ASN A 87 4.17 12.14 1.77
N THR A 88 5.30 12.19 1.05
CA THR A 88 5.55 11.41 -0.17
C THR A 88 6.62 10.33 0.03
N SER A 89 7.09 10.15 1.28
CA SER A 89 8.06 9.12 1.62
C SER A 89 7.44 7.74 1.54
N ASN A 90 8.23 6.77 1.10
CA ASN A 90 7.82 5.37 1.12
C ASN A 90 7.70 4.88 2.56
N TYR A 91 6.72 4.01 2.81
CA TYR A 91 6.59 3.38 4.10
C TYR A 91 7.63 2.27 4.26
N ASP A 92 8.31 2.27 5.40
CA ASP A 92 9.25 1.21 5.77
C ASP A 92 8.48 0.04 6.39
N LEU A 93 8.32 -1.05 5.63
CA LEU A 93 7.64 -2.27 6.07
C LEU A 93 8.34 -2.96 7.24
N ALA A 94 9.63 -2.70 7.50
CA ALA A 94 10.29 -3.20 8.70
C ALA A 94 9.60 -2.70 9.98
N ARG A 95 8.98 -1.51 9.95
CA ARG A 95 8.17 -0.98 11.06
C ARG A 95 6.91 -1.80 11.30
N LEU A 96 6.28 -2.31 10.24
CA LEU A 96 5.13 -3.21 10.34
C LEU A 96 5.56 -4.55 10.96
N TRP A 97 6.65 -5.14 10.44
CA TRP A 97 7.14 -6.43 10.92
C TRP A 97 7.68 -6.38 12.36
N GLY A 98 8.25 -5.25 12.77
CA GLY A 98 8.76 -5.02 14.12
C GLY A 98 7.71 -4.54 15.13
N ALA A 99 6.46 -4.30 14.71
CA ALA A 99 5.39 -3.85 15.59
C ALA A 99 4.98 -4.96 16.59
N PRO A 100 4.33 -4.60 17.71
CA PRO A 100 3.70 -5.57 18.61
C PRO A 100 2.81 -6.56 17.83
N ALA A 101 2.82 -7.84 18.25
CA ALA A 101 2.23 -8.94 17.47
C ALA A 101 0.76 -8.69 17.07
N GLU A 102 -0.04 -8.10 17.96
CA GLU A 102 -1.45 -7.76 17.68
C GLU A 102 -1.59 -6.67 16.61
N ILE A 103 -0.75 -5.63 16.66
CA ILE A 103 -0.73 -4.55 15.67
C ILE A 103 -0.25 -5.08 14.32
N CYS A 104 0.83 -5.88 14.32
CA CYS A 104 1.34 -6.52 13.12
C CYS A 104 0.27 -7.40 12.46
N ALA A 105 -0.43 -8.23 13.24
CA ALA A 105 -1.52 -9.06 12.75
C ALA A 105 -2.67 -8.25 12.12
N LEU A 106 -3.07 -7.14 12.74
CA LEU A 106 -4.10 -6.26 12.18
C LEU A 106 -3.65 -5.57 10.89
N LYS A 107 -2.41 -5.06 10.83
CA LYS A 107 -1.88 -4.44 9.61
C LYS A 107 -1.72 -5.44 8.48
N VAL A 108 -1.31 -6.69 8.76
CA VAL A 108 -1.27 -7.76 7.75
C VAL A 108 -2.67 -8.09 7.23
N ARG A 109 -3.68 -8.17 8.11
CA ARG A 109 -5.08 -8.37 7.70
C ARG A 109 -5.57 -7.24 6.81
N LEU A 110 -5.31 -5.99 7.19
CA LEU A 110 -5.65 -4.81 6.38
C LEU A 110 -4.99 -4.88 5.00
N LEU A 111 -3.69 -5.15 4.95
CA LEU A 111 -2.94 -5.28 3.70
C LEU A 111 -3.52 -6.38 2.80
N SER A 112 -3.85 -7.54 3.37
CA SER A 112 -4.50 -8.63 2.64
C SER A 112 -5.88 -8.22 2.10
N ALA A 113 -6.69 -7.51 2.90
CA ALA A 113 -7.98 -6.99 2.45
C ALA A 113 -7.81 -6.02 1.28
N VAL A 114 -6.91 -5.04 1.38
CA VAL A 114 -6.62 -4.07 0.31
C VAL A 114 -6.19 -4.75 -0.99
N CYS A 115 -5.37 -5.81 -0.91
CA CYS A 115 -5.02 -6.61 -2.08
C CYS A 115 -6.21 -7.35 -2.70
N VAL A 116 -7.20 -7.78 -1.89
CA VAL A 116 -8.45 -8.38 -2.40
C VAL A 116 -9.28 -7.33 -3.11
N LEU A 117 -9.48 -6.16 -2.48
CA LEU A 117 -10.22 -5.04 -3.06
C LEU A 117 -9.62 -4.60 -4.40
N ALA A 118 -8.28 -4.55 -4.49
CA ALA A 118 -7.60 -4.27 -5.74
C ALA A 118 -7.92 -5.31 -6.83
N GLY A 119 -8.17 -6.57 -6.48
CA GLY A 119 -8.58 -7.63 -7.41
C GLY A 119 -10.04 -7.55 -7.89
N GLN A 120 -10.90 -6.82 -7.19
CA GLN A 120 -12.32 -6.70 -7.51
C GLN A 120 -12.59 -5.70 -8.66
N LYS A 121 -13.86 -5.64 -9.08
CA LYS A 121 -14.32 -4.61 -10.03
C LYS A 121 -14.14 -3.23 -9.41
N THR A 122 -13.31 -2.41 -10.05
CA THR A 122 -13.00 -1.06 -9.59
C THR A 122 -14.24 -0.16 -9.61
N THR A 123 -14.58 0.38 -8.45
CA THR A 123 -15.60 1.42 -8.26
C THR A 123 -14.98 2.60 -7.51
N ALA A 124 -15.60 3.78 -7.55
CA ALA A 124 -15.13 4.95 -6.81
C ALA A 124 -15.01 4.68 -5.31
N GLN A 125 -15.91 3.87 -4.75
CA GLN A 125 -15.84 3.47 -3.33
C GLN A 125 -14.60 2.60 -3.06
N ILE A 126 -14.33 1.60 -3.90
CA ILE A 126 -13.16 0.73 -3.74
C ILE A 126 -11.85 1.51 -3.94
N GLN A 127 -11.81 2.42 -4.90
CA GLN A 127 -10.64 3.27 -5.14
C GLN A 127 -10.33 4.17 -3.95
N LYS A 128 -11.37 4.72 -3.32
CA LYS A 128 -11.22 5.51 -2.10
C LYS A 128 -10.73 4.63 -0.95
N GLU A 129 -11.37 3.49 -0.72
CA GLU A 129 -11.03 2.58 0.37
C GLU A 129 -9.56 2.13 0.29
N ILE A 130 -9.08 1.76 -0.90
CA ILE A 130 -7.68 1.38 -1.11
C ILE A 130 -6.73 2.50 -0.68
N CYS A 131 -7.01 3.76 -1.02
CA CYS A 131 -6.16 4.89 -0.63
C CYS A 131 -6.20 5.13 0.89
N ASP A 132 -7.40 5.13 1.47
CA ASP A 132 -7.59 5.37 2.90
C ASP A 132 -6.92 4.26 3.74
N ASP A 133 -7.06 3.00 3.36
CA ASP A 133 -6.45 1.87 4.07
C ASP A 133 -4.92 1.83 3.91
N LEU A 134 -4.39 2.16 2.72
CA LEU A 134 -2.94 2.30 2.52
C LEU A 134 -2.37 3.45 3.36
N PHE A 135 -3.11 4.55 3.53
CA PHE A 135 -2.73 5.62 4.45
C PHE A 135 -2.66 5.09 5.90
N VAL A 136 -3.71 4.41 6.37
CA VAL A 136 -3.76 3.84 7.73
C VAL A 136 -2.61 2.87 8.02
N LEU A 137 -2.16 2.09 7.03
CA LEU A 137 -1.01 1.19 7.20
C LEU A 137 0.27 1.94 7.65
N ALA A 138 0.48 3.17 7.20
CA ALA A 138 1.64 3.97 7.57
C ALA A 138 1.55 4.59 8.97
N GLU A 139 0.35 4.73 9.51
CA GLU A 139 0.10 5.45 10.75
C GLU A 139 0.42 4.57 11.98
N ASP A 140 0.85 5.21 13.06
CA ASP A 140 1.19 4.56 14.32
C ASP A 140 -0.07 4.40 15.21
N TRP A 141 -1.11 3.77 14.65
CA TRP A 141 -2.38 3.52 15.32
C TRP A 141 -2.33 2.26 16.19
N ASP A 142 -3.08 2.29 17.29
CA ASP A 142 -3.26 1.15 18.18
C ASP A 142 -4.36 0.18 17.69
N THR A 143 -4.59 -0.88 18.46
CA THR A 143 -5.56 -1.93 18.11
C THR A 143 -7.00 -1.41 18.10
N GLU A 144 -7.34 -0.46 18.97
CA GLU A 144 -8.70 0.12 19.05
C GLU A 144 -9.04 0.93 17.79
N LEU A 145 -8.07 1.65 17.26
CA LEU A 145 -8.22 2.42 16.02
C LEU A 145 -8.12 1.55 14.76
N LEU A 146 -7.26 0.53 14.75
CA LEU A 146 -7.05 -0.33 13.58
C LEU A 146 -8.20 -1.33 13.36
N LEU A 147 -8.74 -1.92 14.43
CA LEU A 147 -9.71 -3.01 14.31
C LEU A 147 -10.99 -2.63 13.52
N PRO A 148 -11.62 -1.46 13.73
CA PRO A 148 -12.78 -1.04 12.95
C PRO A 148 -12.47 -0.86 11.45
N ILE A 149 -11.28 -0.36 11.12
CA ILE A 149 -10.82 -0.18 9.73
C ILE A 149 -10.66 -1.54 9.06
N VAL A 150 -9.93 -2.45 9.70
CA VAL A 150 -9.72 -3.82 9.22
C VAL A 150 -11.05 -4.53 8.98
N THR A 151 -11.98 -4.44 9.93
CA THR A 151 -13.29 -5.09 9.83
C THR A 151 -14.12 -4.53 8.68
N ARG A 152 -14.06 -3.21 8.45
CA ARG A 152 -14.74 -2.56 7.32
C ARG A 152 -14.15 -3.03 5.98
N ALA A 153 -12.82 -3.03 5.84
CA ALA A 153 -12.13 -3.47 4.63
C ALA A 153 -12.44 -4.94 4.30
N GLU A 154 -12.39 -5.82 5.31
CA GLU A 154 -12.77 -7.24 5.17
C GLU A 154 -14.26 -7.41 4.78
N GLY A 155 -15.15 -6.57 5.32
CA GLY A 155 -16.57 -6.57 4.96
C GLY A 155 -16.83 -6.15 3.50
N LEU A 156 -16.01 -5.26 2.95
CA LEU A 156 -16.06 -4.88 1.53
C LEU A 156 -15.50 -5.99 0.61
N CYS A 157 -14.55 -6.79 1.10
CA CYS A 157 -14.00 -7.93 0.35
C CYS A 157 -15.04 -9.03 0.09
N ALA A 158 -16.10 -9.09 0.89
CA ALA A 158 -17.15 -10.10 0.79
C ALA A 158 -18.29 -9.74 -0.19
N GLN A 159 -18.27 -8.52 -0.74
CA GLN A 159 -19.27 -8.01 -1.70
C GLN A 159 -18.83 -8.23 -3.15
#